data_AF-A0A8H3G7C7-F1
#
_entry.id   AF-A0A8H3G7C7-F1
#
_cell.length_a   1.000
_cell.length_b   1.000
_cell.length_c   1.000
_cell.angle_alpha   90.00
_cell.angle_beta   90.00
_cell.angle_gamma   90.00
#
_symmetry.space_group_name_H-M   'P 1'
#
loop_
_entity.id
_entity.type
_entity.pdbx_description
1 polymer ?
#
loop_
_entity_poly.entity_id
_entity_poly.type
_entity_poly.pdbx_seq_one_letter_code
_entity_poly.pdbx_strand_id
1 'polypeptide(L)'
;MVVPPFGFGVGGFLAVAKLTGKIVSELRDACLYPRSLSNDLPICVLRCNADLEQNGEATSKYQDLIIELESLERALSRLYTLKPAEHELVHLDAIRAAATTCKRPLESFLARIEKFEKRLGAQNANDNHFKGAGRRIHFNVAFEEDVKELRTTLASHVLTINTLLITQLLDSITTAESARADHVENLKSLFEAHATLLQIIIGKVSKVSIDLGSYKDNMAALRERVDQLQIQDSGISVNADDQQKILEAIRLEIRSVLEKVVAEETNAKGSNPTEPVSSNSFTPASAITSSLVALLQLGTIVASTYTSANQARDMSMTARELEIHGPPAEQLLDRPSISTGGPARRSKQLMKSYCSAATDLIDLEQPATALDARTQMSNVH
;
A
#
# COMPACT_ATOMS: atom_id res chain seq x y z
N MET A 1 2.00 82.62 25.80
CA MET A 1 1.73 81.36 25.08
C MET A 1 1.80 81.65 23.59
N VAL A 2 2.92 81.29 22.96
CA VAL A 2 3.07 81.36 21.49
C VAL A 2 2.39 80.12 20.94
N VAL A 3 1.22 80.29 20.33
CA VAL A 3 0.57 79.19 19.59
C VAL A 3 1.48 78.91 18.40
N PRO A 4 2.04 77.70 18.26
CA PRO A 4 2.87 77.39 17.10
C PRO A 4 2.03 77.62 15.85
N PRO A 5 2.61 78.17 14.77
CA PRO A 5 1.89 78.32 13.52
C PRO A 5 1.46 76.92 13.08
N PHE A 6 0.15 76.66 13.12
CA PHE A 6 -0.47 75.50 12.48
C PHE A 6 -0.32 75.66 10.96
N GLY A 7 0.91 75.51 10.49
CA GLY A 7 1.28 75.53 9.10
C GLY A 7 1.02 74.15 8.54
N PHE A 8 -0.23 73.88 8.17
CA PHE A 8 -0.53 72.75 7.30
C PHE A 8 0.25 72.96 5.98
N GLY A 9 1.32 72.18 5.79
CA GLY A 9 2.02 72.12 4.52
C GLY A 9 1.10 71.54 3.47
N VAL A 10 0.86 72.28 2.38
CA VAL A 10 0.12 71.82 1.18
C VAL A 10 0.67 70.47 0.66
N GLY A 11 1.91 70.12 1.01
CA GLY A 11 2.57 68.85 0.68
C GLY A 11 1.87 67.59 1.20
N GLY A 12 1.39 67.57 2.45
CA GLY A 12 0.75 66.36 3.01
C GLY A 12 -0.55 66.00 2.27
N PHE A 13 -1.31 67.02 1.86
CA PHE A 13 -2.53 66.85 1.09
C PHE A 13 -2.26 66.31 -0.32
N LEU A 14 -1.25 66.86 -0.99
CA LEU A 14 -0.87 66.45 -2.35
C LEU A 14 -0.42 64.98 -2.37
N ALA A 15 0.26 64.54 -1.31
CA ALA A 15 0.71 63.17 -1.17
C ALA A 15 -0.46 62.17 -0.98
N VAL A 16 -1.48 62.51 -0.19
CA VAL A 16 -2.71 61.70 -0.05
C VAL A 16 -3.47 61.62 -1.37
N ALA A 17 -3.58 62.75 -2.10
CA ALA A 17 -4.22 62.80 -3.41
C ALA A 17 -3.52 61.89 -4.42
N LYS A 18 -2.19 61.95 -4.46
CA LYS A 18 -1.35 61.12 -5.34
C LYS A 18 -1.48 59.63 -5.02
N LEU A 19 -1.48 59.25 -3.74
CA LEU A 19 -1.69 57.88 -3.28
C LEU A 19 -3.07 57.35 -3.70
N THR A 20 -4.11 58.13 -3.42
CA THR A 20 -5.50 57.76 -3.74
C THR A 20 -5.68 57.58 -5.25
N GLY A 21 -5.10 58.47 -6.06
CA GLY A 21 -5.14 58.41 -7.53
C GLY A 21 -4.52 57.13 -8.08
N LYS A 22 -3.41 56.71 -7.46
CA LYS A 22 -2.69 55.50 -7.83
C LYS A 22 -3.49 54.22 -7.54
N ILE A 23 -4.02 54.10 -6.32
CA ILE A 23 -4.89 52.99 -5.93
C ILE A 23 -6.10 52.89 -6.87
N VAL A 24 -6.66 54.02 -7.28
CA VAL A 24 -7.79 54.06 -8.22
C VAL A 24 -7.40 53.60 -9.63
N SER A 25 -6.25 54.01 -10.17
CA SER A 25 -5.78 53.51 -11.47
C SER A 25 -5.52 52.00 -11.44
N GLU A 26 -4.98 51.53 -10.33
CA GLU A 26 -4.66 50.12 -10.10
C GLU A 26 -5.91 49.25 -9.97
N LEU A 27 -6.90 49.72 -9.20
CA LEU A 27 -8.22 49.10 -9.15
C LEU A 27 -8.91 49.09 -10.52
N ARG A 28 -8.73 50.15 -11.32
CA ARG A 28 -9.31 50.24 -12.66
C ARG A 28 -8.72 49.19 -13.59
N ASP A 29 -7.40 49.02 -13.58
CA ASP A 29 -6.73 48.04 -14.43
C ASP A 29 -7.05 46.60 -13.99
N ALA A 30 -7.11 46.38 -12.68
CA ALA A 30 -7.51 45.10 -12.08
C ALA A 30 -8.91 44.61 -12.50
N CYS A 31 -9.86 45.54 -12.60
CA CYS A 31 -11.23 45.22 -12.96
C CYS A 31 -11.42 44.98 -14.46
N LEU A 32 -10.54 45.52 -15.31
CA LEU A 32 -10.71 45.49 -16.78
C LEU A 32 -10.04 44.29 -17.45
N TYR A 33 -8.97 43.71 -16.86
CA TYR A 33 -8.25 42.56 -17.45
C TYR A 33 -7.84 41.51 -16.40
N PRO A 34 -8.71 40.55 -16.05
CA PRO A 34 -8.44 39.58 -14.99
C PRO A 34 -7.33 38.54 -15.29
N ARG A 35 -6.72 38.54 -16.49
CA ARG A 35 -5.72 37.53 -16.91
C ARG A 35 -4.29 38.06 -17.12
N SER A 36 -4.06 39.37 -17.05
CA SER A 36 -2.73 39.95 -17.28
C SER A 36 -2.53 41.17 -16.40
N LEU A 37 -2.48 40.94 -15.09
CA LEU A 37 -2.25 41.99 -14.12
C LEU A 37 -0.79 41.95 -13.67
N SER A 38 -0.05 42.99 -14.08
CA SER A 38 1.37 43.16 -13.79
C SER A 38 1.62 43.33 -12.30
N ASN A 39 2.78 42.87 -11.82
CA ASN A 39 3.26 42.88 -10.44
C ASN A 39 3.53 44.29 -9.86
N ASP A 40 2.95 45.35 -10.44
CA ASP A 40 3.35 46.74 -10.17
C ASP A 40 2.52 47.43 -9.07
N LEU A 41 1.36 46.87 -8.68
CA LEU A 41 0.52 47.37 -7.57
C LEU A 41 1.28 47.60 -6.26
N PRO A 42 2.03 46.59 -5.74
CA PRO A 42 2.62 46.69 -4.41
C PRO A 42 3.79 47.68 -4.36
N ILE A 43 4.51 47.81 -5.47
CA ILE A 43 5.63 48.74 -5.63
C ILE A 43 5.12 50.18 -5.53
N CYS A 44 3.89 50.37 -5.96
CA CYS A 44 3.33 51.66 -6.18
C CYS A 44 2.86 52.34 -4.90
N VAL A 45 2.26 51.61 -3.97
CA VAL A 45 1.87 52.16 -2.67
C VAL A 45 3.05 52.29 -1.72
N LEU A 46 4.00 51.34 -1.71
CA LEU A 46 5.25 51.46 -0.95
C LEU A 46 6.01 52.77 -1.25
N ARG A 47 6.04 53.16 -2.53
CA ARG A 47 6.67 54.42 -2.95
C ARG A 47 5.89 55.67 -2.52
N CYS A 48 4.57 55.57 -2.39
CA CYS A 48 3.72 56.68 -1.95
C CYS A 48 3.76 56.88 -0.43
N ASN A 49 3.90 55.82 0.36
CA ASN A 49 4.11 55.93 1.81
C ASN A 49 5.44 56.58 2.13
N ALA A 50 6.51 56.24 1.41
CA ALA A 50 7.80 56.91 1.55
C ALA A 50 7.71 58.41 1.24
N ASP A 51 6.95 58.81 0.21
CA ASP A 51 6.69 60.22 -0.12
C ASP A 51 5.89 60.92 1.02
N LEU A 52 4.97 60.23 1.70
CA LEU A 52 4.18 60.77 2.81
C LEU A 52 4.99 60.93 4.09
N GLU A 53 5.82 59.94 4.43
CA GLU A 53 6.73 59.97 5.58
C GLU A 53 7.80 61.06 5.44
N GLN A 54 8.34 61.26 4.23
CA GLN A 54 9.30 62.34 3.97
C GLN A 54 8.71 63.75 4.11
N ASN A 55 7.39 63.91 4.00
CA ASN A 55 6.72 65.20 4.14
C ASN A 55 6.42 65.58 5.60
N GLY A 56 6.89 64.82 6.60
CA GLY A 56 7.24 65.24 7.96
C GLY A 56 6.13 65.70 8.92
N GLU A 57 4.97 66.14 8.44
CA GLU A 57 3.92 66.78 9.26
C GLU A 57 2.50 66.44 8.79
N ALA A 58 2.28 65.22 8.28
CA ALA A 58 0.91 64.76 8.06
C ALA A 58 0.19 64.67 9.42
N THR A 59 -0.81 65.53 9.60
CA THR A 59 -1.65 65.59 10.81
C THR A 59 -2.19 64.19 11.14
N SER A 60 -2.27 63.83 12.42
CA SER A 60 -2.74 62.49 12.88
C SER A 60 -4.02 62.00 12.19
N LYS A 61 -4.90 62.92 11.77
CA LYS A 61 -6.14 62.63 11.05
C LYS A 61 -5.91 61.97 9.67
N TYR A 62 -4.84 62.34 8.96
CA TYR A 62 -4.50 61.74 7.67
C TYR A 62 -3.73 60.43 7.83
N GLN A 63 -2.96 60.29 8.90
CA GLN A 63 -2.25 59.04 9.22
C GLN A 63 -3.23 57.87 9.31
N ASP A 64 -4.36 58.08 9.97
CA ASP A 64 -5.43 57.09 10.06
C ASP A 64 -5.99 56.68 8.68
N LEU A 65 -6.17 57.64 7.77
CA LEU A 65 -6.62 57.34 6.40
C LEU A 65 -5.55 56.58 5.61
N ILE A 66 -4.27 56.95 5.77
CA ILE A 66 -3.14 56.26 5.14
C ILE A 66 -3.11 54.79 5.59
N ILE A 67 -3.23 54.54 6.89
CA ILE A 67 -3.28 53.19 7.45
C ILE A 67 -4.43 52.37 6.83
N GLU A 68 -5.62 52.96 6.65
CA GLU A 68 -6.74 52.27 6.00
C GLU A 68 -6.49 52.00 4.51
N LEU A 69 -5.89 52.96 3.79
CA LEU A 69 -5.52 52.79 2.38
C LEU A 69 -4.46 51.69 2.20
N GLU A 70 -3.47 51.62 3.09
CA GLU A 70 -2.50 50.52 3.13
C GLU A 70 -3.16 49.18 3.45
N SER A 71 -4.12 49.18 4.39
CA SER A 71 -4.85 47.97 4.76
C SER A 71 -5.65 47.44 3.57
N LEU A 72 -6.31 48.34 2.82
CA LEU A 72 -6.98 47.99 1.57
C LEU A 72 -6.01 47.44 0.53
N GLU A 73 -4.87 48.09 0.31
CA GLU A 73 -3.85 47.61 -0.62
C GLU A 73 -3.36 46.20 -0.24
N ARG A 74 -3.02 45.96 1.04
CA ARG A 74 -2.60 44.63 1.50
C ARG A 74 -3.67 43.57 1.28
N ALA A 75 -4.95 43.92 1.54
CA ALA A 75 -6.07 43.01 1.30
C ALA A 75 -6.24 42.68 -0.20
N LEU A 76 -6.10 43.68 -1.06
CA LEU A 76 -6.13 43.50 -2.52
C LEU A 76 -4.91 42.70 -3.01
N SER A 77 -3.71 42.97 -2.50
CA SER A 77 -2.49 42.22 -2.82
C SER A 77 -2.65 40.73 -2.50
N ARG A 78 -3.20 40.41 -1.31
CA ARG A 78 -3.54 39.02 -0.95
C ARG A 78 -4.51 38.40 -1.96
N LEU A 79 -5.57 39.13 -2.34
CA LEU A 79 -6.52 38.69 -3.35
C LEU A 79 -5.84 38.33 -4.69
N TYR A 80 -4.83 39.10 -5.12
CA TYR A 80 -4.10 38.80 -6.37
C TYR A 80 -3.18 37.60 -6.25
N THR A 81 -2.60 37.35 -5.08
CA THR A 81 -1.73 36.18 -4.87
C THR A 81 -2.50 34.86 -4.79
N LEU A 82 -3.81 34.90 -4.55
CA LEU A 82 -4.65 33.71 -4.50
C LEU A 82 -4.80 33.13 -5.91
N LYS A 83 -4.31 31.90 -6.09
CA LYS A 83 -4.61 31.05 -7.25
C LYS A 83 -5.80 30.15 -6.89
N PRO A 84 -7.03 30.51 -7.28
CA PRO A 84 -8.20 29.72 -6.93
C PRO A 84 -8.18 28.36 -7.61
N ALA A 85 -8.63 27.34 -6.88
CA ALA A 85 -9.11 26.12 -7.50
C ALA A 85 -10.47 26.37 -8.21
N GLU A 86 -10.87 25.49 -9.12
CA GLU A 86 -12.07 25.67 -9.95
C GLU A 86 -13.38 25.80 -9.13
N HIS A 87 -13.43 25.16 -7.95
CA HIS A 87 -14.55 25.24 -7.02
C HIS A 87 -14.57 26.53 -6.17
N GLU A 88 -13.47 27.29 -6.13
CA GLU A 88 -13.33 28.51 -5.33
C GLU A 88 -13.64 29.80 -6.13
N LEU A 89 -14.02 29.65 -7.41
CA LEU A 89 -14.25 30.78 -8.32
C LEU A 89 -15.40 31.69 -7.86
N VAL A 90 -16.45 31.11 -7.27
CA VAL A 90 -17.64 31.85 -6.82
C VAL A 90 -17.29 32.85 -5.72
N HIS A 91 -16.46 32.44 -4.75
CA HIS A 91 -16.04 33.31 -3.65
C HIS A 91 -15.11 34.42 -4.13
N LEU A 92 -14.22 34.11 -5.08
CA LEU A 92 -13.39 35.14 -5.68
C LEU A 92 -14.18 36.20 -6.43
N ASP A 93 -15.25 35.84 -7.13
CA ASP A 93 -16.09 36.82 -7.81
C ASP A 93 -16.79 37.75 -6.81
N ALA A 94 -17.23 37.20 -5.67
CA ALA A 94 -17.75 38.02 -4.56
C ALA A 94 -16.68 38.96 -3.98
N ILE A 95 -15.45 38.48 -3.78
CA ILE A 95 -14.35 39.32 -3.26
C ILE A 95 -13.97 40.41 -4.28
N ARG A 96 -13.90 40.08 -5.57
CA ARG A 96 -13.66 41.06 -6.65
C ARG A 96 -14.76 42.10 -6.73
N ALA A 97 -16.02 41.70 -6.57
CA ALA A 97 -17.13 42.63 -6.52
C ALA A 97 -16.99 43.59 -5.33
N ALA A 98 -16.65 43.08 -4.13
CA ALA A 98 -16.38 43.90 -2.95
C ALA A 98 -15.20 44.85 -3.17
N ALA A 99 -14.08 44.39 -3.74
CA ALA A 99 -12.95 45.24 -4.11
C ALA A 99 -13.36 46.36 -5.08
N THR A 100 -14.20 46.05 -6.07
CA THR A 100 -14.71 47.03 -7.05
C THR A 100 -15.56 48.12 -6.38
N THR A 101 -16.29 47.79 -5.31
CA THR A 101 -17.07 48.80 -4.57
C THR A 101 -16.21 49.88 -3.90
N CYS A 102 -14.93 49.62 -3.61
CA CYS A 102 -14.00 50.60 -3.06
C CYS A 102 -13.67 51.73 -4.06
N LYS A 103 -13.84 51.49 -5.36
CA LYS A 103 -13.47 52.45 -6.41
C LYS A 103 -14.28 53.74 -6.33
N ARG A 104 -15.61 53.64 -6.17
CA ARG A 104 -16.51 54.80 -6.17
C ARG A 104 -16.19 55.81 -5.06
N PRO A 105 -16.04 55.43 -3.76
CA PRO A 105 -15.72 56.39 -2.72
C PRO A 105 -14.34 57.02 -2.92
N LEU A 106 -13.34 56.28 -3.42
CA LEU A 106 -12.01 56.80 -3.74
C LEU A 106 -12.06 57.82 -4.89
N GLU A 107 -12.75 57.51 -5.99
CA GLU A 107 -12.93 58.43 -7.14
C GLU A 107 -13.69 59.70 -6.72
N SER A 108 -14.73 59.57 -5.89
CA SER A 108 -15.49 60.70 -5.36
C SER A 108 -14.60 61.61 -4.49
N PHE A 109 -13.79 61.02 -3.61
CA PHE A 109 -12.85 61.75 -2.78
C PHE A 109 -11.78 62.48 -3.60
N LEU A 110 -11.21 61.84 -4.62
CA LEU A 110 -10.27 62.47 -5.55
C LEU A 110 -10.89 63.65 -6.30
N ALA A 111 -12.11 63.49 -6.81
CA ALA A 111 -12.81 64.56 -7.50
C ALA A 111 -13.12 65.75 -6.57
N ARG A 112 -13.30 65.51 -5.27
CA ARG A 112 -13.40 66.58 -4.27
C ARG A 112 -12.05 67.27 -4.09
N ILE A 113 -10.97 66.51 -3.88
CA ILE A 113 -9.59 67.03 -3.74
C ILE A 113 -9.19 67.91 -4.93
N GLU A 114 -9.37 67.43 -6.15
CA GLU A 114 -8.92 68.11 -7.38
C GLU A 114 -9.54 69.52 -7.52
N LYS A 115 -10.81 69.68 -7.10
CA LYS A 115 -11.50 70.98 -7.11
C LYS A 115 -10.81 72.00 -6.19
N PHE A 116 -10.21 71.53 -5.11
CA PHE A 116 -9.50 72.38 -4.14
C PHE A 116 -8.06 72.64 -4.56
N GLU A 117 -7.37 71.68 -5.17
CA GLU A 117 -6.02 71.88 -5.72
C GLU A 117 -6.01 73.02 -6.74
N LYS A 118 -6.99 73.04 -7.67
CA LYS A 118 -7.17 74.14 -8.63
C LYS A 118 -7.38 75.51 -7.95
N ARG A 119 -7.95 75.53 -6.75
CA ARG A 119 -8.21 76.76 -5.98
C ARG A 119 -7.04 77.17 -5.07
N LEU A 120 -6.20 76.23 -4.67
CA LEU A 120 -5.09 76.41 -3.73
C LEU A 120 -3.70 76.46 -4.40
N GLY A 121 -3.60 76.08 -5.68
CA GLY A 121 -2.34 76.01 -6.42
C GLY A 121 -1.57 77.32 -6.46
N ALA A 122 -0.23 77.21 -6.57
CA ALA A 122 0.74 78.31 -6.52
C ALA A 122 0.46 79.46 -7.50
N GLN A 123 -0.33 79.22 -8.55
CA GLN A 123 -0.76 80.26 -9.49
C GLN A 123 -1.69 81.32 -8.86
N ASN A 124 -2.35 81.02 -7.73
CA ASN A 124 -3.16 81.99 -6.97
C ASN A 124 -2.38 82.63 -5.81
N ALA A 125 -1.06 82.39 -5.68
CA ALA A 125 -0.26 82.89 -4.57
C ALA A 125 -0.03 84.41 -4.58
N ASN A 126 -0.30 85.09 -5.70
CA ASN A 126 -0.20 86.54 -5.82
C ASN A 126 -1.42 87.29 -5.25
N ASP A 127 -2.53 86.61 -4.93
CA ASP A 127 -3.71 87.25 -4.35
C ASP A 127 -3.63 87.26 -2.81
N ASN A 128 -3.40 88.45 -2.24
CA ASN A 128 -3.48 88.81 -0.81
C ASN A 128 -3.44 87.64 0.20
N HIS A 129 -2.25 87.39 0.75
CA HIS A 129 -1.90 86.38 1.75
C HIS A 129 -2.88 86.25 2.94
N PHE A 130 -3.63 87.32 3.27
CA PHE A 130 -4.62 87.33 4.34
C PHE A 130 -6.03 86.85 3.93
N LYS A 131 -6.46 87.03 2.67
CA LYS A 131 -7.77 86.53 2.20
C LYS A 131 -7.76 85.00 2.00
N GLY A 132 -6.59 84.40 1.82
CA GLY A 132 -6.42 82.95 1.69
C GLY A 132 -6.58 82.17 2.99
N ALA A 133 -6.34 82.78 4.16
CA ALA A 133 -6.34 82.07 5.45
C ALA A 133 -7.72 81.50 5.82
N GLY A 134 -8.79 82.29 5.68
CA GLY A 134 -10.16 81.81 5.96
C GLY A 134 -10.60 80.68 5.04
N ARG A 135 -10.18 80.72 3.76
CA ARG A 135 -10.47 79.66 2.80
C ARG A 135 -9.71 78.36 3.12
N ARG A 136 -8.49 78.46 3.66
CA ARG A 136 -7.71 77.30 4.15
C ARG A 136 -8.34 76.66 5.39
N ILE A 137 -8.87 77.45 6.33
CA ILE A 137 -9.56 76.93 7.52
C ILE A 137 -10.85 76.22 7.13
N HIS A 138 -11.71 76.86 6.32
CA HIS A 138 -12.94 76.25 5.82
C HIS A 138 -12.66 74.97 5.02
N PHE A 139 -11.57 74.97 4.25
CA PHE A 139 -11.13 73.77 3.54
C PHE A 139 -10.74 72.65 4.52
N ASN A 140 -9.95 72.94 5.54
CA ASN A 140 -9.53 71.93 6.52
C ASN A 140 -10.73 71.32 7.25
N VAL A 141 -11.71 72.14 7.65
CA VAL A 141 -12.93 71.67 8.32
C VAL A 141 -13.78 70.81 7.39
N ALA A 142 -14.04 71.27 6.16
CA ALA A 142 -14.84 70.50 5.19
C ALA A 142 -14.16 69.18 4.81
N PHE A 143 -12.83 69.19 4.68
CA PHE A 143 -12.07 68.01 4.28
C PHE A 143 -11.94 66.99 5.42
N GLU A 144 -11.96 67.44 6.68
CA GLU A 144 -11.95 66.53 7.82
C GLU A 144 -13.18 65.61 7.85
N GLU A 145 -14.36 66.14 7.52
CA GLU A 145 -15.59 65.34 7.41
C GLU A 145 -15.50 64.35 6.25
N ASP A 146 -15.03 64.78 5.08
CA ASP A 146 -14.83 63.92 3.90
C ASP A 146 -13.81 62.79 4.17
N VAL A 147 -12.71 63.10 4.87
CA VAL A 147 -11.69 62.10 5.27
C VAL A 147 -12.28 61.07 6.22
N LYS A 148 -13.07 61.52 7.20
CA LYS A 148 -13.73 60.63 8.17
C LYS A 148 -14.74 59.71 7.47
N GLU A 149 -15.56 60.25 6.57
CA GLU A 149 -16.52 59.48 5.77
C GLU A 149 -15.82 58.44 4.89
N LEU A 150 -14.75 58.84 4.20
CA LEU A 150 -13.97 57.92 3.38
C LEU A 150 -13.38 56.80 4.25
N ARG A 151 -12.76 57.15 5.38
CA ARG A 151 -12.17 56.18 6.31
C ARG A 151 -13.18 55.15 6.78
N THR A 152 -14.37 55.58 7.25
CA THR A 152 -15.40 54.64 7.73
C THR A 152 -15.89 53.73 6.61
N THR A 153 -16.02 54.26 5.39
CA THR A 153 -16.44 53.48 4.22
C THR A 153 -15.37 52.46 3.82
N LEU A 154 -14.10 52.88 3.76
CA LEU A 154 -12.98 52.00 3.44
C LEU A 154 -12.79 50.91 4.50
N ALA A 155 -12.82 51.25 5.78
CA ALA A 155 -12.71 50.29 6.87
C ALA A 155 -13.78 49.19 6.76
N SER A 156 -15.04 49.56 6.44
CA SER A 156 -16.12 48.59 6.20
C SER A 156 -15.85 47.68 5.00
N HIS A 157 -15.31 48.22 3.90
CA HIS A 157 -14.98 47.41 2.72
C HIS A 157 -13.78 46.49 2.97
N VAL A 158 -12.73 46.99 3.62
CA VAL A 158 -11.55 46.21 4.01
C VAL A 158 -11.94 45.06 4.93
N LEU A 159 -12.79 45.33 5.93
CA LEU A 159 -13.35 44.29 6.79
C LEU A 159 -14.09 43.24 5.96
N THR A 160 -14.96 43.67 5.04
CA THR A 160 -15.72 42.76 4.16
C THR A 160 -14.80 41.88 3.32
N ILE A 161 -13.79 42.48 2.66
CA ILE A 161 -12.81 41.75 1.85
C ILE A 161 -12.06 40.74 2.71
N ASN A 162 -11.55 41.15 3.87
CA ASN A 162 -10.83 40.26 4.78
C ASN A 162 -11.70 39.12 5.31
N THR A 163 -12.97 39.38 5.66
CA THR A 163 -13.92 38.34 6.07
C THR A 163 -14.13 37.33 4.95
N LEU A 164 -14.38 37.79 3.71
CA LEU A 164 -14.55 36.90 2.57
C LEU A 164 -13.28 36.07 2.27
N LEU A 165 -12.09 36.67 2.38
CA LEU A 165 -10.81 35.97 2.23
C LEU A 165 -10.65 34.87 3.31
N ILE A 166 -11.00 35.16 4.56
CA ILE A 166 -10.96 34.19 5.66
C ILE A 166 -12.00 33.07 5.44
N THR A 167 -13.22 33.41 5.01
CA THR A 167 -14.26 32.42 4.69
C THR A 167 -13.80 31.47 3.59
N GLN A 168 -13.20 32.00 2.51
CA GLN A 168 -12.65 31.17 1.44
C GLN A 168 -11.54 30.24 1.97
N LEU A 169 -10.65 30.74 2.82
CA LEU A 169 -9.59 29.93 3.43
C LEU A 169 -10.18 28.79 4.29
N LEU A 170 -11.22 29.09 5.09
CA LEU A 170 -11.90 28.09 5.91
C LEU A 170 -12.62 27.03 5.07
N ASP A 171 -13.28 27.42 3.98
CA ASP A 171 -13.93 26.48 3.06
C ASP A 171 -12.91 25.55 2.38
N SER A 172 -11.74 26.09 1.99
CA SER A 172 -10.65 25.31 1.42
C SER A 172 -10.07 24.31 2.43
N ILE A 173 -9.86 24.74 3.68
CA ILE A 173 -9.36 23.87 4.76
C ILE A 173 -10.36 22.76 5.08
N THR A 174 -11.65 23.09 5.23
CA THR A 174 -12.71 22.13 5.55
C THR A 174 -12.91 21.11 4.43
N THR A 175 -12.85 21.55 3.17
CA THR A 175 -12.89 20.65 2.01
C THR A 175 -11.69 19.69 1.99
N ALA A 176 -10.48 20.21 2.25
CA ALA A 176 -9.27 19.38 2.35
C ALA A 176 -9.32 18.41 3.56
N GLU A 177 -9.93 18.81 4.67
CA GLU A 177 -10.19 17.95 5.83
C GLU A 177 -11.17 16.83 5.51
N SER A 178 -12.27 17.14 4.83
CA SER A 178 -13.23 16.12 4.37
C SER A 178 -12.56 15.10 3.44
N ALA A 179 -11.79 15.56 2.45
CA ALA A 179 -11.07 14.67 1.55
C ALA A 179 -10.05 13.77 2.29
N ARG A 180 -9.40 14.30 3.33
CA ARG A 180 -8.52 13.50 4.20
C ARG A 180 -9.32 12.46 4.99
N ALA A 181 -10.49 12.81 5.54
CA ALA A 181 -11.35 11.88 6.25
C ALA A 181 -11.79 10.72 5.34
N ASP A 182 -12.22 11.03 4.11
CA ASP A 182 -12.60 10.02 3.11
C ASP A 182 -11.43 9.09 2.76
N HIS A 183 -10.21 9.61 2.67
CA HIS A 183 -9.01 8.79 2.45
C HIS A 183 -8.71 7.86 3.63
N VAL A 184 -8.87 8.34 4.87
CA VAL A 184 -8.68 7.51 6.08
C VAL A 184 -9.73 6.40 6.13
N GLU A 185 -10.98 6.68 5.81
CA GLU A 185 -12.04 5.68 5.75
C GLU A 185 -11.78 4.62 4.66
N ASN A 186 -11.35 5.06 3.47
CA ASN A 186 -10.95 4.15 2.40
C ASN A 186 -9.79 3.24 2.81
N LEU A 187 -8.75 3.78 3.46
CA LEU A 187 -7.63 2.98 3.97
C LEU A 187 -8.08 1.97 5.02
N LYS A 188 -8.96 2.38 5.94
CA LYS A 188 -9.53 1.48 6.95
C LYS A 188 -10.26 0.30 6.30
N SER A 189 -11.13 0.58 5.33
CA SER A 189 -11.85 -0.47 4.60
C SER A 189 -10.91 -1.46 3.88
N LEU A 190 -9.81 -0.95 3.32
CA LEU A 190 -8.79 -1.77 2.66
C LEU A 190 -8.05 -2.66 3.67
N PHE A 191 -7.71 -2.14 4.85
CA PHE A 191 -7.10 -2.92 5.93
C PHE A 191 -8.04 -4.03 6.42
N GLU A 192 -9.32 -3.74 6.59
CA GLU A 192 -10.32 -4.74 6.98
C GLU A 192 -10.48 -5.85 5.92
N ALA A 193 -10.47 -5.49 4.64
CA ALA A 193 -10.47 -6.48 3.54
C ALA A 193 -9.22 -7.37 3.56
N HIS A 194 -8.04 -6.78 3.78
CA HIS A 194 -6.79 -7.52 3.91
C HIS A 194 -6.78 -8.45 5.12
N ALA A 195 -7.28 -7.99 6.28
CA ALA A 195 -7.42 -8.81 7.48
C ALA A 195 -8.32 -10.03 7.22
N THR A 196 -9.43 -9.83 6.49
CA THR A 196 -10.34 -10.91 6.09
C THR A 196 -9.65 -11.94 5.18
N LEU A 197 -8.89 -11.48 4.18
CA LEU A 197 -8.12 -12.37 3.30
C LEU A 197 -7.08 -13.19 4.06
N LEU A 198 -6.37 -12.58 5.01
CA LEU A 198 -5.40 -13.28 5.85
C LEU A 198 -6.07 -14.39 6.67
N GLN A 199 -7.24 -14.14 7.25
CA GLN A 199 -7.99 -15.17 7.98
C GLN A 199 -8.40 -16.34 7.07
N ILE A 200 -8.83 -16.06 5.84
CA ILE A 200 -9.15 -17.12 4.86
C ILE A 200 -7.90 -17.94 4.52
N ILE A 201 -6.76 -17.29 4.30
CA ILE A 201 -5.50 -17.97 3.98
C ILE A 201 -5.06 -18.84 5.16
N ILE A 202 -5.10 -18.32 6.39
CA ILE A 202 -4.79 -19.08 7.61
C ILE A 202 -5.67 -20.33 7.68
N GLY A 203 -6.99 -20.18 7.50
CA GLY A 203 -7.91 -21.33 7.51
C GLY A 203 -7.58 -22.39 6.44
N LYS A 204 -7.21 -21.97 5.22
CA LYS A 204 -6.78 -22.89 4.15
C LYS A 204 -5.47 -23.59 4.49
N VAL A 205 -4.50 -22.87 5.05
CA VAL A 205 -3.21 -23.44 5.48
C VAL A 205 -3.41 -24.47 6.59
N SER A 206 -4.27 -24.18 7.58
CA SER A 206 -4.63 -25.13 8.63
C SER A 206 -5.24 -26.41 8.06
N LYS A 207 -6.16 -26.30 7.07
CA LYS A 207 -6.73 -27.47 6.41
C LYS A 207 -5.67 -28.31 5.69
N VAL A 208 -4.81 -27.68 4.88
CA VAL A 208 -3.71 -28.38 4.19
C VAL A 208 -2.77 -29.06 5.18
N SER A 209 -2.51 -28.44 6.33
CA SER A 209 -1.68 -29.04 7.38
C SER A 209 -2.32 -30.30 7.98
N ILE A 210 -3.64 -30.32 8.15
CA ILE A 210 -4.37 -31.51 8.63
C ILE A 210 -4.33 -32.63 7.58
N ASP A 211 -4.60 -32.29 6.32
CA ASP A 211 -4.58 -33.24 5.20
C ASP A 211 -3.19 -33.88 5.03
N LEU A 212 -2.13 -33.07 5.17
CA LEU A 212 -0.74 -33.55 5.12
C LEU A 212 -0.41 -34.48 6.28
N GLY A 213 -0.94 -34.21 7.48
CA GLY A 213 -0.84 -35.10 8.63
C GLY A 213 -1.45 -36.47 8.35
N SER A 214 -2.69 -36.50 7.85
CA SER A 214 -3.36 -37.75 7.48
C SER A 214 -2.61 -38.52 6.38
N TYR A 215 -2.07 -37.83 5.37
CA TYR A 215 -1.25 -38.47 4.34
C TYR A 215 0.02 -39.10 4.91
N LYS A 216 0.69 -38.42 5.85
CA LYS A 216 1.88 -38.94 6.53
C LYS A 216 1.56 -40.21 7.32
N ASP A 217 0.45 -40.22 8.05
CA ASP A 217 0.01 -41.39 8.82
C ASP A 217 -0.35 -42.57 7.89
N ASN A 218 -1.02 -42.30 6.76
CA ASN A 218 -1.30 -43.31 5.75
C ASN A 218 -0.02 -43.90 5.13
N MET A 219 0.98 -43.05 4.85
CA MET A 219 2.27 -43.50 4.35
C MET A 219 3.04 -44.34 5.38
N ALA A 220 2.94 -44.02 6.67
CA ALA A 220 3.53 -44.84 7.74
C ALA A 220 2.86 -46.23 7.81
N ALA A 221 1.53 -46.28 7.72
CA ALA A 221 0.79 -47.55 7.69
C ALA A 221 1.12 -48.39 6.44
N LEU A 222 1.30 -47.74 5.28
CA LEU A 222 1.70 -48.45 4.06
C LEU A 222 3.12 -49.01 4.20
N ARG A 223 4.04 -48.23 4.78
CA ARG A 223 5.40 -48.70 5.06
C ARG A 223 5.41 -49.92 5.98
N GLU A 224 4.63 -49.88 7.07
CA GLU A 224 4.48 -51.02 7.98
C GLU A 224 3.95 -52.27 7.25
N ARG A 225 2.98 -52.11 6.35
CA ARG A 225 2.49 -53.22 5.51
C ARG A 225 3.58 -53.78 4.58
N VAL A 226 4.39 -52.91 3.97
CA VAL A 226 5.52 -53.35 3.14
C VAL A 226 6.54 -54.14 3.96
N ASP A 227 6.88 -53.67 5.16
CA ASP A 227 7.80 -54.37 6.06
C ASP A 227 7.23 -55.75 6.48
N GLN A 228 5.93 -55.84 6.76
CA GLN A 228 5.25 -57.12 7.05
C GLN A 228 5.31 -58.08 5.86
N LEU A 229 5.09 -57.60 4.64
CA LEU A 229 5.17 -58.42 3.43
C LEU A 229 6.59 -58.90 3.15
N GLN A 230 7.62 -58.07 3.39
CA GLN A 230 9.01 -58.48 3.26
C GLN A 230 9.39 -59.59 4.25
N ILE A 231 8.92 -59.50 5.50
CA ILE A 231 9.11 -60.56 6.50
C ILE A 231 8.43 -61.85 6.01
N GLN A 232 7.21 -61.76 5.47
CA GLN A 232 6.48 -62.91 4.95
C GLN A 232 7.22 -63.57 3.76
N ASP A 233 7.74 -62.78 2.81
CA ASP A 233 8.48 -63.28 1.65
C ASP A 233 9.79 -63.98 2.07
N SER A 234 10.52 -63.42 3.05
CA SER A 234 11.71 -64.07 3.60
C SER A 234 11.40 -65.44 4.24
N GLY A 235 10.24 -65.58 4.89
CA GLY A 235 9.77 -66.86 5.42
C GLY A 235 9.44 -67.89 4.33
N ILE A 236 8.86 -67.45 3.21
CA ILE A 236 8.57 -68.32 2.06
C ILE A 236 9.86 -68.78 1.39
N SER A 237 10.86 -67.90 1.25
CA SER A 237 12.17 -68.23 0.66
C SER A 237 12.91 -69.31 1.44
N VAL A 238 12.88 -69.29 2.78
CA VAL A 238 13.51 -70.33 3.61
C VAL A 238 12.84 -71.69 3.40
N ASN A 239 11.51 -71.70 3.28
CA ASN A 239 10.77 -72.92 2.99
C ASN A 239 11.10 -73.48 1.60
N ALA A 240 11.34 -72.63 0.61
CA ALA A 240 11.77 -73.05 -0.73
C ALA A 240 13.17 -73.70 -0.70
N ASP A 241 14.11 -73.15 0.06
CA ASP A 241 15.45 -73.74 0.24
C ASP A 241 15.40 -75.10 0.95
N ASP A 242 14.53 -75.24 1.96
CA ASP A 242 14.35 -76.53 2.65
C ASP A 242 13.68 -77.57 1.75
N GLN A 243 12.71 -77.15 0.91
CA GLN A 243 12.16 -78.01 -0.14
C GLN A 243 13.23 -78.46 -1.13
N GLN A 244 14.16 -77.57 -1.51
CA GLN A 244 15.26 -77.90 -2.41
C GLN A 244 16.24 -78.91 -1.79
N LYS A 245 16.57 -78.78 -0.50
CA LYS A 245 17.41 -79.76 0.22
C LYS A 245 16.74 -81.14 0.29
N ILE A 246 15.43 -81.19 0.57
CA ILE A 246 14.67 -82.44 0.58
C ILE A 246 14.71 -83.09 -0.81
N LEU A 247 14.54 -82.30 -1.87
CA LEU A 247 14.61 -82.79 -3.25
C LEU A 247 15.99 -83.40 -3.57
N GLU A 248 17.08 -82.75 -3.15
CA GLU A 248 18.44 -83.27 -3.34
C GLU A 248 18.71 -84.54 -2.52
N ALA A 249 18.21 -84.63 -1.28
CA ALA A 249 18.30 -85.84 -0.47
C ALA A 249 17.59 -87.03 -1.17
N ILE A 250 16.39 -86.80 -1.72
CA ILE A 250 15.65 -87.81 -2.49
C ILE A 250 16.45 -88.22 -3.73
N ARG A 251 17.04 -87.27 -4.47
CA ARG A 251 17.87 -87.57 -5.65
C ARG A 251 19.07 -88.45 -5.31
N LEU A 252 19.77 -88.17 -4.20
CA LEU A 252 20.92 -88.96 -3.75
C LEU A 252 20.51 -90.37 -3.35
N GLU A 253 19.38 -90.54 -2.65
CA GLU A 253 18.87 -91.85 -2.28
C GLU A 253 18.49 -92.68 -3.51
N ILE A 254 17.81 -92.07 -4.49
CA ILE A 254 17.48 -92.73 -5.77
C ILE A 254 18.76 -93.19 -6.48
N ARG A 255 19.80 -92.34 -6.54
CA ARG A 255 21.09 -92.71 -7.17
C ARG A 255 21.74 -93.89 -6.47
N SER A 256 21.78 -93.90 -5.15
CA SER A 256 22.32 -94.99 -4.33
C SER A 256 21.59 -96.32 -4.60
N VAL A 257 20.25 -96.30 -4.69
CA VAL A 257 19.46 -97.49 -5.03
C VAL A 257 19.79 -97.98 -6.44
N LEU A 258 19.88 -97.07 -7.42
CA LEU A 258 20.25 -97.41 -8.79
C LEU A 258 21.64 -98.05 -8.88
N GLU A 259 22.64 -97.50 -8.18
CA GLU A 259 24.00 -98.07 -8.15
C GLU A 259 24.03 -99.48 -7.56
N LYS A 260 23.25 -99.74 -6.49
CA LYS A 260 23.11 -101.08 -5.90
C LYS A 260 22.49 -102.08 -6.88
N VAL A 261 21.43 -101.69 -7.59
CA VAL A 261 20.77 -102.54 -8.59
C VAL A 261 21.74 -102.88 -9.73
N VAL A 262 22.51 -101.90 -10.23
CA VAL A 262 23.53 -102.12 -11.27
C VAL A 262 24.67 -103.02 -10.77
N ALA A 263 25.09 -102.89 -9.51
CA ALA A 263 26.12 -103.74 -8.92
C ALA A 263 25.65 -105.20 -8.75
N GLU A 264 24.39 -105.44 -8.38
CA GLU A 264 23.80 -106.78 -8.33
C GLU A 264 23.72 -107.42 -9.72
N GLU A 265 23.38 -106.64 -10.75
CA GLU A 265 23.29 -107.12 -12.13
C GLU A 265 24.66 -107.46 -12.74
N THR A 266 25.73 -106.77 -12.33
CA THR A 266 27.11 -107.06 -12.79
C THR A 266 27.74 -108.25 -12.06
N ASN A 267 27.45 -108.46 -10.77
CA ASN A 267 27.90 -109.66 -10.04
C ASN A 267 27.19 -110.96 -10.50
N ALA A 268 25.99 -110.87 -11.09
CA ALA A 268 25.30 -112.02 -11.67
C ALA A 268 25.93 -112.55 -12.98
N LYS A 269 26.90 -111.83 -13.58
CA LYS A 269 27.57 -112.21 -14.85
C LYS A 269 28.94 -112.85 -14.68
N GLY A 270 29.38 -113.10 -13.45
CA GLY A 270 30.70 -113.65 -13.12
C GLY A 270 30.67 -115.07 -12.54
N SER A 271 29.95 -116.01 -13.14
CA SER A 271 30.21 -117.45 -12.90
C SER A 271 30.24 -118.17 -14.24
N ASN A 272 31.42 -118.64 -14.62
CA ASN A 272 31.63 -119.38 -15.86
C ASN A 272 31.15 -120.83 -15.69
N PRO A 273 30.58 -121.44 -16.74
CA PRO A 273 29.75 -122.64 -16.62
C PRO A 273 30.61 -123.89 -16.76
N THR A 274 30.49 -124.83 -15.82
CA THR A 274 30.73 -126.24 -16.17
C THR A 274 29.81 -127.15 -15.35
N GLU A 275 28.97 -127.84 -16.11
CA GLU A 275 28.25 -129.07 -15.83
C GLU A 275 26.84 -129.05 -15.20
N PRO A 276 25.98 -130.00 -15.65
CA PRO A 276 24.53 -129.88 -15.60
C PRO A 276 23.92 -130.69 -14.45
N VAL A 277 22.69 -130.34 -14.05
CA VAL A 277 21.56 -131.24 -13.71
C VAL A 277 20.51 -130.50 -12.85
N SER A 278 19.24 -130.77 -13.18
CA SER A 278 18.03 -130.64 -12.35
C SER A 278 17.35 -129.27 -12.21
N SER A 279 16.30 -129.12 -13.03
CA SER A 279 15.01 -128.48 -12.76
C SER A 279 14.76 -127.95 -11.35
N ASN A 280 14.62 -126.63 -11.22
CA ASN A 280 13.54 -125.98 -10.46
C ASN A 280 13.35 -124.54 -10.96
N SER A 281 12.12 -124.24 -11.34
CA SER A 281 11.66 -122.97 -11.88
C SER A 281 11.69 -121.86 -10.83
N PHE A 282 12.64 -120.93 -10.95
CA PHE A 282 12.58 -119.64 -10.28
C PHE A 282 12.56 -118.55 -11.36
N THR A 283 11.36 -118.05 -11.64
CA THR A 283 11.13 -117.02 -12.66
C THR A 283 11.64 -115.66 -12.15
N PRO A 284 12.58 -114.99 -12.84
CA PRO A 284 13.10 -113.66 -12.45
C PRO A 284 12.09 -112.51 -12.65
N ALA A 285 10.83 -112.83 -12.99
CA ALA A 285 9.78 -111.86 -13.25
C ALA A 285 9.38 -111.04 -12.00
N SER A 286 9.44 -111.61 -10.78
CA SER A 286 8.96 -110.91 -9.58
C SER A 286 9.86 -109.76 -9.12
N ALA A 287 11.18 -109.91 -9.22
CA ALA A 287 12.15 -108.87 -8.84
C ALA A 287 12.12 -107.67 -9.80
N ILE A 288 11.95 -107.93 -11.10
CA ILE A 288 11.80 -106.90 -12.12
C ILE A 288 10.48 -106.14 -11.92
N THR A 289 9.36 -106.83 -11.63
CA THR A 289 8.08 -106.16 -11.36
C THR A 289 8.13 -105.28 -10.12
N SER A 290 8.83 -105.69 -9.06
CA SER A 290 8.91 -104.88 -7.83
C SER A 290 9.74 -103.61 -8.04
N SER A 291 10.82 -103.68 -8.82
CA SER A 291 11.64 -102.51 -9.18
C SER A 291 10.91 -101.55 -10.12
N LEU A 292 10.11 -102.07 -11.06
CA LEU A 292 9.27 -101.26 -11.96
C LEU A 292 8.15 -100.52 -11.20
N VAL A 293 7.54 -101.18 -10.21
CA VAL A 293 6.53 -100.54 -9.34
C VAL A 293 7.15 -99.42 -8.51
N ALA A 294 8.36 -99.61 -7.98
CA ALA A 294 9.08 -98.55 -7.24
C ALA A 294 9.44 -97.35 -8.13
N LEU A 295 9.89 -97.59 -9.37
CA LEU A 295 10.17 -96.51 -10.34
C LEU A 295 8.90 -95.76 -10.76
N LEU A 296 7.77 -96.45 -10.93
CA LEU A 296 6.48 -95.81 -11.22
C LEU A 296 5.99 -94.94 -10.05
N GLN A 297 6.14 -95.41 -8.81
CA GLN A 297 5.80 -94.62 -7.62
C GLN A 297 6.69 -93.37 -7.49
N LEU A 298 8.00 -93.50 -7.72
CA LEU A 298 8.91 -92.36 -7.76
C LEU A 298 8.55 -91.38 -8.88
N GLY A 299 8.18 -91.87 -10.06
CA GLY A 299 7.69 -91.05 -11.16
C GLY A 299 6.45 -90.23 -10.80
N THR A 300 5.49 -90.83 -10.10
CA THR A 300 4.29 -90.10 -9.64
C THR A 300 4.60 -89.04 -8.59
N ILE A 301 5.52 -89.31 -7.66
CA ILE A 301 5.96 -88.33 -6.66
C ILE A 301 6.64 -87.14 -7.35
N VAL A 302 7.58 -87.40 -8.26
CA VAL A 302 8.27 -86.35 -9.02
C VAL A 302 7.32 -85.53 -9.89
N ALA A 303 6.33 -86.15 -10.53
CA ALA A 303 5.33 -85.44 -11.32
C ALA A 303 4.49 -84.50 -10.43
N SER A 304 4.05 -84.97 -9.26
CA SER A 304 3.23 -84.18 -8.33
C SER A 304 3.99 -82.97 -7.74
N THR A 305 5.28 -83.14 -7.43
CA THR A 305 6.12 -82.04 -6.91
C THR A 305 6.41 -81.01 -8.00
N TYR A 306 6.61 -81.45 -9.25
CA TYR A 306 6.81 -80.56 -10.39
C TYR A 306 5.55 -79.70 -10.68
N THR A 307 4.36 -80.29 -10.63
CA THR A 307 3.10 -79.54 -10.83
C THR A 307 2.87 -78.50 -9.74
N SER A 308 3.19 -78.83 -8.48
CA SER A 308 3.07 -77.89 -7.35
C SER A 308 4.04 -76.70 -7.48
N ALA A 309 5.29 -76.97 -7.88
CA ALA A 309 6.29 -75.93 -8.09
C ALA A 309 5.92 -74.95 -9.23
N ASN A 310 5.36 -75.45 -10.34
CA ASN A 310 4.91 -74.59 -11.43
C ASN A 310 3.71 -73.72 -11.02
N GLN A 311 2.77 -74.27 -10.25
CA GLN A 311 1.63 -73.50 -9.74
C GLN A 311 2.06 -72.36 -8.80
N ALA A 312 3.09 -72.58 -7.97
CA ALA A 312 3.67 -71.52 -7.13
C ALA A 312 4.34 -70.41 -7.96
N ARG A 313 4.96 -70.77 -9.09
CA ARG A 313 5.65 -69.82 -9.98
C ARG A 313 4.67 -68.90 -10.72
N ASP A 314 3.54 -69.45 -11.16
CA ASP A 314 2.49 -68.65 -11.82
C ASP A 314 1.84 -67.64 -10.86
N MET A 315 1.62 -68.01 -9.60
CA MET A 315 1.09 -67.07 -8.59
C MET A 315 2.07 -65.92 -8.31
N SER A 316 3.39 -66.19 -8.29
CA SER A 316 4.41 -65.16 -8.10
C SER A 316 4.47 -64.16 -9.27
N MET A 317 4.29 -64.63 -10.51
CA MET A 317 4.23 -63.77 -11.69
C MET A 317 3.01 -62.83 -11.64
N THR A 318 1.82 -63.35 -11.28
CA THR A 318 0.61 -62.51 -11.15
C THR A 318 0.72 -61.45 -10.05
N ALA A 319 1.44 -61.74 -8.96
CA ALA A 319 1.67 -60.75 -7.90
C ALA A 319 2.59 -59.61 -8.39
N ARG A 320 3.58 -59.92 -9.24
CA ARG A 320 4.54 -58.93 -9.76
C ARG A 320 3.93 -58.00 -10.81
N GLU A 321 2.97 -58.47 -11.60
CA GLU A 321 2.23 -57.62 -12.56
C GLU A 321 1.34 -56.59 -11.87
N LEU A 322 0.78 -56.91 -10.69
CA LEU A 322 -0.02 -55.98 -9.89
C LEU A 322 0.82 -54.87 -9.23
N GLU A 323 2.12 -55.10 -9.02
CA GLU A 323 3.02 -54.12 -8.40
C GLU A 323 3.56 -53.09 -9.42
N ILE A 324 3.64 -53.46 -10.71
CA ILE A 324 4.10 -52.57 -11.79
C ILE A 324 2.99 -51.60 -12.23
N HIS A 325 1.72 -51.98 -12.10
CA HIS A 325 0.57 -51.13 -12.37
C HIS A 325 0.03 -50.48 -11.09
N GLY A 326 0.85 -49.62 -10.47
CA GLY A 326 0.35 -48.66 -9.47
C GLY A 326 -0.74 -47.74 -10.08
N PRO A 327 -1.70 -47.24 -9.27
CA PRO A 327 -2.83 -46.48 -9.78
C PRO A 327 -2.36 -45.22 -10.53
N PRO A 328 -3.01 -44.87 -11.65
CA PRO A 328 -2.57 -43.78 -12.51
C PRO A 328 -2.63 -42.45 -11.76
N ALA A 329 -1.47 -41.83 -11.61
CA ALA A 329 -1.33 -40.47 -11.10
C ALA A 329 -1.73 -39.44 -12.18
N GLU A 330 -2.98 -39.47 -12.62
CA GLU A 330 -3.55 -38.44 -13.49
C GLU A 330 -4.99 -38.17 -13.08
N GLN A 331 -5.19 -37.11 -12.29
CA GLN A 331 -6.34 -36.18 -12.32
C GLN A 331 -6.36 -35.35 -11.03
N LEU A 332 -5.47 -34.35 -10.91
CA LEU A 332 -5.70 -33.21 -9.99
C LEU A 332 -4.73 -32.06 -10.26
N LEU A 333 -4.86 -31.41 -11.41
CA LEU A 333 -4.26 -30.09 -11.67
C LEU A 333 -5.06 -29.36 -12.77
N ASP A 334 -6.33 -29.06 -12.49
CA ASP A 334 -7.00 -27.95 -13.16
C ASP A 334 -6.68 -26.67 -12.39
N ARG A 335 -5.71 -25.91 -12.92
CA ARG A 335 -5.28 -24.62 -12.39
C ARG A 335 -5.76 -23.54 -13.38
N PRO A 336 -6.68 -22.64 -13.00
CA PRO A 336 -7.09 -21.56 -13.89
C PRO A 336 -5.95 -20.55 -14.03
N SER A 337 -5.60 -20.25 -15.28
CA SER A 337 -4.65 -19.25 -15.71
C SER A 337 -5.19 -17.83 -15.45
N ILE A 338 -4.86 -17.26 -14.28
CA ILE A 338 -5.05 -15.83 -14.04
C ILE A 338 -3.84 -15.09 -14.62
N SER A 339 -4.07 -14.49 -15.79
CA SER A 339 -3.23 -13.49 -16.42
C SER A 339 -2.96 -12.33 -15.46
N THR A 340 -1.73 -12.22 -14.97
CA THR A 340 -1.24 -11.08 -14.17
C THR A 340 -0.28 -10.23 -15.00
N GLY A 341 -0.85 -9.34 -15.81
CA GLY A 341 -0.12 -8.24 -16.42
C GLY A 341 -0.05 -7.03 -15.46
N GLY A 342 1.06 -6.89 -14.71
CA GLY A 342 1.44 -5.68 -13.94
C GLY A 342 0.56 -5.35 -12.72
N PRO A 343 1.03 -4.62 -11.66
CA PRO A 343 2.19 -3.73 -11.57
C PRO A 343 3.06 -4.00 -10.31
N ALA A 344 3.93 -5.02 -10.34
CA ALA A 344 4.76 -5.38 -9.18
C ALA A 344 5.87 -4.37 -8.82
N ARG A 345 6.13 -3.35 -9.66
CA ARG A 345 7.13 -2.31 -9.37
C ARG A 345 6.59 -1.11 -8.57
N ARG A 346 5.29 -0.81 -8.61
CA ARG A 346 4.70 0.27 -7.77
C ARG A 346 4.49 -0.16 -6.32
N SER A 347 4.15 -1.42 -6.08
CA SER A 347 3.90 -1.93 -4.71
C SER A 347 5.18 -1.97 -3.85
N LYS A 348 6.34 -2.31 -4.44
CA LYS A 348 7.62 -2.28 -3.71
C LYS A 348 8.09 -0.86 -3.35
N GLN A 349 7.78 0.13 -4.20
CA GLN A 349 8.08 1.54 -3.92
C GLN A 349 7.17 2.10 -2.81
N LEU A 350 5.88 1.74 -2.83
CA LEU A 350 4.91 2.14 -1.81
C LEU A 350 5.21 1.51 -0.45
N MET A 351 5.56 0.22 -0.40
CA MET A 351 5.95 -0.47 0.84
C MET A 351 7.21 0.16 1.48
N LYS A 352 8.21 0.54 0.67
CA LYS A 352 9.41 1.23 1.19
C LYS A 352 9.08 2.64 1.71
N SER A 353 8.18 3.37 1.05
CA SER A 353 7.73 4.68 1.51
C SER A 353 6.91 4.59 2.81
N TYR A 354 6.14 3.51 2.98
CA TYR A 354 5.31 3.28 4.17
C TYR A 354 6.14 2.93 5.41
N CYS A 355 7.19 2.10 5.25
CA CYS A 355 8.10 1.79 6.35
C CYS A 355 8.90 3.02 6.82
N SER A 356 9.26 3.94 5.91
CA SER A 356 9.94 5.18 6.31
C SER A 356 9.02 6.09 7.14
N ALA A 357 7.80 6.33 6.68
CA ALA A 357 6.85 7.22 7.36
C ALA A 357 6.35 6.68 8.71
N ALA A 358 6.26 5.35 8.87
CA ALA A 358 5.90 4.72 10.14
C ALA A 358 7.00 4.86 11.20
N THR A 359 8.26 5.06 10.79
CA THR A 359 9.36 5.26 11.74
C THR A 359 9.37 6.69 12.28
N ASP A 360 9.01 7.67 11.45
CA ASP A 360 8.95 9.09 11.83
C ASP A 360 7.76 9.43 12.76
N LEU A 361 6.69 8.64 12.72
CA LEU A 361 5.51 8.83 13.59
C LEU A 361 5.68 8.28 15.01
N ILE A 362 6.63 7.37 15.24
CA ILE A 362 6.90 6.79 16.56
C ILE A 362 7.75 7.72 17.43
N ASP A 363 8.47 8.68 16.83
CA ASP A 363 9.30 9.65 17.57
C ASP A 363 8.55 10.92 18.03
N LEU A 364 7.28 11.09 17.68
CA LEU A 364 6.48 12.28 18.06
C LEU A 364 5.56 12.09 19.27
N GLU A 365 5.51 10.90 19.85
CA GLU A 365 4.63 10.59 20.99
C GLU A 365 5.42 10.46 22.30
N GLN A 366 6.07 11.55 22.73
CA GLN A 366 6.47 11.73 24.13
C GLN A 366 5.52 12.72 24.83
N PRO A 367 4.81 12.31 25.90
CA PRO A 367 3.92 13.21 26.63
C PRO A 367 4.71 14.17 27.53
N ALA A 368 4.62 15.46 27.25
CA ALA A 368 5.07 16.54 28.12
C ALA A 368 4.14 16.67 29.34
N THR A 369 4.35 15.87 30.38
CA THR A 369 3.75 16.07 31.70
C THR A 369 4.82 16.45 32.71
N ALA A 370 5.21 17.72 32.76
CA ALA A 370 5.96 18.29 33.89
C ALA A 370 6.07 19.82 33.82
N LEU A 371 4.98 20.58 34.02
CA LEU A 371 5.10 21.98 34.47
C LEU A 371 3.77 22.56 34.97
N ASP A 372 3.31 22.22 36.18
CA ASP A 372 2.63 23.23 37.01
C ASP A 372 2.52 22.80 38.48
N ALA A 373 3.50 23.18 39.29
CA ALA A 373 3.41 23.13 40.75
C ALA A 373 4.54 23.94 41.41
N ARG A 374 4.71 25.24 41.09
CA ARG A 374 5.55 26.12 41.93
C ARG A 374 5.37 27.62 41.70
N THR A 375 4.21 28.19 42.03
CA THR A 375 4.14 29.63 42.40
C THR A 375 3.00 29.89 43.37
N GLN A 376 3.15 29.41 44.61
CA GLN A 376 2.55 30.03 45.79
C GLN A 376 3.60 30.05 46.91
N MET A 377 3.61 31.16 47.65
CA MET A 377 4.50 31.52 48.77
C MET A 377 5.83 32.18 48.40
N SER A 378 5.84 33.51 48.37
CA SER A 378 6.42 34.32 49.45
C SER A 378 6.56 35.76 48.99
N ASN A 379 5.75 36.66 49.56
CA ASN A 379 6.15 38.05 49.80
C ASN A 379 5.37 38.53 51.02
N VAL A 380 5.93 38.21 52.18
CA VAL A 380 5.82 38.96 53.42
C VAL A 380 7.21 39.57 53.63
N HIS A 381 7.36 40.85 53.27
CA HIS A 381 7.96 41.89 54.11
C HIS A 381 7.87 43.26 53.45
#